data_AF-A0A359JLX3-F1
#
_entry.id   AF-A0A359JLX3-F1
#
_cell.length_a   1.000
_cell.length_b   1.000
_cell.length_c   1.000
_cell.angle_alpha   90.00
_cell.angle_beta   90.00
_cell.angle_gamma   90.00
#
_symmetry.space_group_name_H-M   'P 1'
#
loop_
_entity.id
_entity.type
_entity.pdbx_description
1 polymer ?
#
loop_
_entity_poly.entity_id
_entity_poly.type
_entity_poly.pdbx_seq_one_letter_code
_entity_poly.pdbx_strand_id
1 'polypeptide(L)'
;MYQLFLSPLTLIFEAVYSTAFELLRSSGAAIFPLSLVVNLLLLPFYNRADAIQAEEREREKKMAPFVEHIKKTFKGDERFMMLQALYKEHNYKPIYAVRSSIALVLEVPFFIAAY
;
A
#
# COMPACT_ATOMS: atom_id res chain seq x y z
N MET A 1 -14.38 -0.85 18.53
CA MET A 1 -13.07 -0.44 17.98
C MET A 1 -13.11 -0.10 16.49
N TYR A 2 -13.91 -0.79 15.66
CA TYR A 2 -14.07 -0.46 14.22
C TYR A 2 -14.72 0.91 13.92
N GLN A 3 -15.65 1.39 14.76
CA GLN A 3 -16.35 2.65 14.55
C GLN A 3 -15.46 3.90 14.63
N LEU A 4 -14.39 3.88 15.41
CA LEU A 4 -13.51 5.06 15.59
C LEU A 4 -12.70 5.39 14.34
N PHE A 5 -12.33 4.39 13.54
CA PHE A 5 -11.59 4.58 12.31
C PHE A 5 -12.49 4.86 11.10
N LEU A 6 -13.70 4.29 11.09
CA LEU A 6 -14.66 4.46 9.99
C LEU A 6 -15.46 5.76 10.08
N SER A 7 -15.74 6.26 11.30
CA SER A 7 -16.52 7.48 11.53
C SER A 7 -16.01 8.73 10.80
N PRO A 8 -14.70 9.08 10.82
CA PRO A 8 -14.23 10.25 10.07
C PRO A 8 -14.34 10.05 8.56
N LEU A 9 -14.19 8.81 8.08
CA LEU A 9 -14.29 8.49 6.66
C LEU A 9 -15.73 8.63 6.14
N THR A 10 -16.70 8.15 6.92
CA THR A 10 -18.13 8.30 6.58
C THR A 10 -18.54 9.77 6.55
N LEU A 11 -18.01 10.58 7.47
CA LEU A 11 -18.34 12.01 7.55
C LEU A 11 -17.82 12.79 6.33
N ILE A 12 -16.61 12.44 5.85
CA ILE A 12 -16.07 12.99 4.60
C ILE A 12 -16.93 12.59 3.39
N PHE A 13 -17.31 11.31 3.28
CA PHE A 13 -18.14 10.84 2.17
C PHE A 13 -19.53 11.48 2.17
N GLU A 14 -20.14 11.63 3.35
CA GLU A 14 -21.44 12.27 3.51
C GLU A 14 -21.39 13.77 3.17
N ALA A 15 -20.34 14.48 3.59
CA ALA A 15 -20.13 15.89 3.24
C ALA A 15 -19.95 16.09 1.72
N VAL A 16 -19.19 15.21 1.07
CA VAL A 16 -18.96 15.27 -0.38
C VAL A 16 -20.23 14.91 -1.16
N TYR A 17 -20.94 13.86 -0.75
CA TYR A 17 -22.17 13.42 -1.40
C TYR A 17 -23.30 14.45 -1.25
N SER A 18 -23.51 15.00 -0.06
CA SER A 18 -24.53 16.05 0.17
C SER A 18 -24.27 17.29 -0.68
N THR A 19 -23.02 17.77 -0.72
CA THR A 19 -22.63 18.92 -1.56
C THR A 19 -22.84 18.63 -3.06
N ALA A 20 -22.48 17.43 -3.52
CA ALA A 20 -22.69 17.01 -4.90
C ALA A 20 -24.18 16.86 -5.26
N PHE A 21 -24.98 16.33 -4.33
CA PHE A 21 -26.42 16.13 -4.53
C PHE A 21 -27.19 17.45 -4.57
N GLU A 22 -26.84 18.42 -3.71
CA GLU A 22 -27.43 19.75 -3.74
C GLU A 22 -27.15 20.48 -5.06
N LEU A 23 -25.95 20.30 -5.63
CA LEU A 23 -25.54 20.97 -6.85
C LEU A 23 -26.13 20.33 -8.12
N LEU A 24 -26.19 18.99 -8.19
CA LEU A 24 -26.62 18.27 -9.40
C LEU A 24 -28.10 17.83 -9.38
N ARG A 25 -28.78 17.88 -8.22
CA ARG A 25 -30.19 17.51 -8.01
C ARG A 25 -30.61 16.14 -8.60
N SER A 26 -29.64 15.27 -8.86
CA SER A 26 -29.85 13.97 -9.48
C SER A 26 -28.91 12.95 -8.85
N SER A 27 -29.50 11.85 -8.37
CA SER A 27 -28.81 10.86 -7.54
C SER A 27 -27.67 10.16 -8.30
N GLY A 28 -27.80 9.98 -9.61
CA GLY A 28 -26.78 9.37 -10.46
C GLY A 28 -25.63 10.31 -10.81
N ALA A 29 -25.91 11.59 -11.08
CA ALA A 29 -24.87 12.54 -11.46
C ALA A 29 -24.01 12.95 -10.26
N ALA A 30 -24.54 12.89 -9.03
CA ALA A 30 -23.80 13.13 -7.80
C ALA A 30 -22.70 12.07 -7.50
N ILE A 31 -22.79 10.88 -8.11
CA ILE A 31 -21.78 9.81 -7.95
C ILE A 31 -20.48 10.16 -8.67
N PHE A 32 -20.56 10.85 -9.82
CA PHE A 32 -19.39 11.24 -10.60
C PHE A 32 -18.40 12.16 -9.84
N PRO A 33 -18.82 13.30 -9.25
CA PRO A 33 -17.93 14.14 -8.45
C PRO A 33 -17.49 13.46 -7.15
N LEU A 34 -18.34 12.62 -6.54
CA LEU A 34 -17.94 11.81 -5.38
C LEU A 34 -16.76 10.90 -5.73
N SER A 35 -16.84 10.16 -6.85
CA SER A 35 -15.75 9.30 -7.32
C SER A 35 -14.47 10.08 -7.62
N LEU A 36 -14.58 11.28 -8.20
CA LEU A 36 -13.43 12.15 -8.45
C LEU A 36 -12.74 12.58 -7.15
N VAL A 37 -13.51 13.00 -6.15
CA VAL A 37 -13.00 13.43 -4.85
C VAL A 37 -12.38 12.26 -4.07
N VAL A 38 -13.02 11.09 -4.09
CA VAL A 38 -12.46 9.87 -3.48
C VAL A 38 -11.13 9.50 -4.14
N ASN A 39 -11.06 9.52 -5.48
CA ASN A 39 -9.81 9.26 -6.20
C ASN A 39 -8.72 10.27 -5.84
N LEU A 40 -9.04 11.57 -5.79
CA LEU A 40 -8.10 12.61 -5.38
C LEU A 40 -7.61 12.44 -3.93
N LEU A 41 -8.50 12.02 -3.02
CA LEU A 41 -8.15 11.71 -1.64
C LEU A 41 -7.24 10.48 -1.53
N LEU A 42 -7.41 9.48 -2.39
CA LEU A 42 -6.60 8.27 -2.39
C LEU A 42 -5.22 8.45 -3.06
N LEU A 43 -5.09 9.35 -4.05
CA LEU A 43 -3.81 9.68 -4.71
C LEU A 43 -2.60 9.89 -3.77
N PRO A 44 -2.67 10.72 -2.72
CA PRO A 44 -1.55 10.89 -1.80
C PRO A 44 -1.24 9.59 -1.02
N PHE A 45 -2.23 8.74 -0.75
CA PHE A 45 -2.01 7.45 -0.12
C PHE A 45 -1.29 6.48 -1.05
N TYR A 46 -1.67 6.44 -2.34
CA TYR A 46 -0.96 5.64 -3.35
C TYR A 46 0.51 6.08 -3.47
N ASN A 47 0.77 7.37 -3.66
CA ASN A 47 2.12 7.89 -3.79
C ASN A 47 3.00 7.58 -2.56
N ARG A 48 2.41 7.64 -1.35
CA ARG A 48 3.11 7.28 -0.10
C ARG A 48 3.39 5.79 -0.01
N ALA A 49 2.43 4.94 -0.40
CA ALA A 49 2.61 3.49 -0.43
C ALA A 49 3.71 3.09 -1.44
N ASP A 50 3.67 3.67 -2.64
CA ASP A 50 4.66 3.43 -3.69
C ASP A 50 6.06 3.89 -3.27
N ALA A 51 6.17 5.04 -2.59
CA ALA A 51 7.45 5.51 -2.08
C ALA A 51 8.06 4.55 -1.05
N ILE A 52 7.24 4.04 -0.13
CA ILE A 52 7.68 3.03 0.86
C ILE A 52 8.11 1.74 0.15
N GLN A 53 7.33 1.29 -0.83
CA GLN A 53 7.63 0.09 -1.60
C GLN A 53 8.90 0.25 -2.46
N ALA A 54 9.14 1.43 -3.02
CA ALA A 54 10.34 1.75 -3.77
C ALA A 54 11.58 1.75 -2.86
N GLU A 55 11.48 2.33 -1.66
CA GLU A 55 12.56 2.28 -0.67
C GLU A 55 12.88 0.83 -0.27
N GLU A 56 11.86 0.00 -0.02
CA GLU A 56 12.05 -1.43 0.28
C GLU A 56 12.74 -2.16 -0.88
N ARG A 57 12.32 -1.91 -2.13
CA ARG A 57 12.90 -2.52 -3.33
C ARG A 57 14.37 -2.13 -3.52
N GLU A 58 14.72 -0.88 -3.25
CA GLU A 58 16.12 -0.43 -3.33
C GLU A 58 16.97 -1.06 -2.23
N ARG A 59 16.43 -1.25 -1.02
CA ARG A 59 17.11 -2.00 0.06
C ARG A 59 17.31 -3.47 -0.33
N GLU A 60 16.30 -4.10 -0.91
CA GLU A 60 16.38 -5.48 -1.40
C GLU A 60 17.44 -5.63 -2.51
N LYS A 61 17.44 -4.74 -3.51
CA LYS A 61 18.46 -4.73 -4.58
C LYS A 61 19.88 -4.60 -4.04
N LYS A 62 20.10 -3.75 -3.04
CA LYS A 62 21.42 -3.60 -2.39
C LYS A 62 21.86 -4.89 -1.69
N MET A 63 20.92 -5.65 -1.11
CA MET A 63 21.22 -6.92 -0.44
C MET A 63 21.30 -8.12 -1.39
N ALA A 64 20.63 -8.07 -2.55
CA ALA A 64 20.57 -9.14 -3.54
C ALA A 64 21.95 -9.77 -3.88
N PRO A 65 23.03 -9.02 -4.17
CA PRO A 65 24.33 -9.61 -4.47
C PRO A 65 24.93 -10.35 -3.26
N PHE A 66 24.75 -9.84 -2.04
CA PHE A 66 25.22 -10.52 -0.82
C PHE A 66 24.44 -11.80 -0.55
N VAL A 67 23.12 -11.75 -0.74
CA VAL A 67 22.24 -12.92 -0.64
C VAL A 67 22.65 -13.99 -1.66
N GLU A 68 22.93 -13.60 -2.90
CA GLU A 68 23.39 -14.52 -3.94
C GLU A 68 24.76 -15.13 -3.60
N HIS A 69 25.69 -14.32 -3.10
CA HIS A 69 26.99 -14.80 -2.65
C HIS A 69 26.85 -15.83 -1.52
N ILE A 70 26.04 -15.54 -0.50
CA ILE A 70 25.78 -16.48 0.60
C ILE A 70 25.15 -17.78 0.10
N LYS A 71 24.18 -17.68 -0.82
CA LYS A 71 23.52 -18.85 -1.42
C LYS A 71 24.46 -19.72 -2.23
N LYS A 72 25.48 -19.13 -2.86
CA LYS A 72 26.48 -19.83 -3.67
C LYS A 72 27.57 -20.47 -2.82
N THR A 73 28.00 -19.79 -1.75
CA THR A 73 29.12 -20.20 -0.91
C THR A 73 28.72 -21.18 0.19
N PHE A 74 27.53 -21.02 0.79
CA PHE A 74 27.07 -21.83 1.92
C PHE A 74 25.89 -22.75 1.54
N LYS A 75 25.77 -23.90 2.22
CA LYS A 75 24.71 -24.89 1.97
C LYS A 75 24.01 -25.29 3.27
N GLY A 76 22.80 -25.82 3.16
CA GLY A 76 22.02 -26.31 4.31
C GLY A 76 21.81 -25.25 5.38
N ASP A 77 22.08 -25.61 6.63
CA ASP A 77 21.86 -24.76 7.80
C ASP A 77 22.82 -23.57 7.87
N GLU A 78 24.05 -23.71 7.37
CA GLU A 78 25.03 -22.61 7.34
C GLU A 78 24.53 -21.44 6.49
N ARG A 79 23.91 -21.75 5.35
CA ARG A 79 23.28 -20.73 4.50
C ARG A 79 22.20 -19.98 5.26
N PHE A 80 21.39 -20.68 6.04
CA PHE A 80 20.31 -20.06 6.80
C PHE A 80 20.86 -19.13 7.90
N MET A 81 21.89 -19.57 8.62
CA MET A 81 22.57 -18.75 9.63
C MET A 81 23.18 -17.49 9.03
N MET A 82 23.88 -17.62 7.90
CA MET A 82 24.53 -16.49 7.23
C MET A 82 23.49 -15.49 6.68
N LEU A 83 22.37 -15.96 6.13
CA LEU A 83 21.28 -15.08 5.69
C LEU A 83 20.64 -14.34 6.87
N GLN A 84 20.42 -15.01 8.01
CA GLN A 84 19.92 -14.34 9.20
C GLN A 84 20.88 -13.26 9.72
N ALA A 85 22.19 -13.55 9.74
CA ALA A 85 23.20 -12.59 10.14
C ALA A 85 23.17 -11.34 9.25
N LEU A 86 23.15 -11.53 7.92
CA LEU A 86 23.04 -10.44 6.94
C LEU A 86 21.79 -9.59 7.16
N TYR A 87 20.62 -10.22 7.32
CA TYR A 87 19.37 -9.48 7.56
C TYR A 87 19.39 -8.71 8.88
N LYS A 88 20.00 -9.28 9.93
CA LYS A 88 20.15 -8.61 11.23
C LYS A 88 21.07 -7.39 11.13
N GLU A 89 22.18 -7.50 10.40
CA GLU A 89 23.12 -6.40 10.17
C GLU A 89 22.46 -5.24 9.43
N HIS A 90 21.67 -5.54 8.39
CA HIS A 90 20.95 -4.53 7.62
C HIS A 90 19.62 -4.08 8.26
N ASN A 91 19.32 -4.51 9.50
CA ASN A 91 18.06 -4.27 10.20
C ASN A 91 16.83 -4.55 9.31
N TYR A 92 16.95 -5.56 8.46
CA TYR A 92 15.94 -5.95 7.50
C TYR A 92 15.12 -7.11 8.07
N LYS A 93 13.80 -6.95 8.10
CA LYS A 93 12.92 -8.06 8.48
C LYS A 93 12.32 -8.68 7.21
N PRO A 94 12.50 -9.99 6.97
CA PRO A 94 11.96 -10.64 5.77
C PRO A 94 10.43 -10.54 5.62
N ILE A 95 9.71 -10.25 6.71
CA ILE A 95 8.26 -9.97 6.67
C ILE A 95 7.90 -8.69 5.90
N TYR A 96 8.85 -7.77 5.70
CA TYR A 96 8.61 -6.55 4.91
C TYR A 96 8.41 -6.84 3.41
N ALA A 97 8.98 -7.93 2.87
CA ALA A 97 8.73 -8.33 1.48
C ALA A 97 7.24 -8.62 1.20
N VAL A 98 6.48 -9.05 2.22
CA VAL A 98 5.02 -9.31 2.12
C VAL A 98 4.21 -8.01 2.15
N ARG A 99 4.78 -6.92 2.69
CA ARG A 99 4.15 -5.60 2.76
C ARG A 99 3.95 -4.97 1.37
N SER A 100 4.75 -5.42 0.39
CA SER A 100 4.58 -5.10 -1.03
C SER A 100 3.20 -5.46 -1.59
N SER A 101 2.49 -6.43 -0.99
CA SER A 101 1.13 -6.80 -1.42
C SER A 101 0.03 -5.85 -0.90
N ILE A 102 0.36 -4.87 -0.06
CA ILE A 102 -0.62 -3.85 0.40
C ILE A 102 -1.03 -2.92 -0.76
N ALA A 103 -0.15 -2.69 -1.73
CA ALA A 103 -0.48 -1.92 -2.93
C ALA A 103 -1.63 -2.56 -3.73
N LEU A 104 -1.66 -3.90 -3.85
CA LEU A 104 -2.75 -4.64 -4.49
C LEU A 104 -4.11 -4.47 -3.78
N VAL A 105 -4.11 -4.32 -2.45
CA VAL A 105 -5.35 -4.11 -1.67
C VAL A 105 -5.94 -2.71 -1.95
N LEU A 106 -5.10 -1.74 -2.30
CA LEU A 106 -5.53 -0.38 -2.63
C LEU A 106 -6.04 -0.24 -4.07
N GLU A 107 -5.73 -1.16 -5.00
CA GLU A 107 -6.30 -1.14 -6.36
C GLU A 107 -7.77 -1.60 -6.41
N VAL A 108 -8.19 -2.45 -5.47
CA VAL A 108 -9.56 -3.00 -5.39
C VAL A 108 -10.66 -1.92 -5.38
N PRO A 109 -10.60 -0.85 -4.57
CA PRO A 109 -11.62 0.19 -4.61
C PRO A 109 -11.72 0.94 -5.95
N PHE A 110 -10.62 1.03 -6.71
CA PHE A 110 -10.64 1.63 -8.05
C PHE A 110 -11.40 0.74 -9.04
N PHE A 111 -11.16 -0.58 -8.99
CA PHE A 111 -11.89 -1.56 -9.80
C PHE A 111 -13.39 -1.59 -9.48
N ILE A 112 -13.77 -1.40 -8.21
CA ILE A 112 -15.18 -1.35 -7.78
C ILE A 112 -15.84 -0.02 -8.17
N ALA A 113 -15.10 1.10 -8.20
CA ALA A 113 -15.66 2.39 -8.60
C ALA A 113 -15.86 2.53 -10.12
N ALA A 114 -15.15 1.72 -10.92
CA ALA A 114 -15.23 1.72 -12.38
C ALA A 114 -16.32 0.78 -12.95
N TYR A 115 -16.96 -0.04 -12.11
CA TYR A 115 -17.94 -1.06 -12.50
C TYR A 115 -19.25 -0.91 -11.73
#